data_AF-A0A949YPP7-F1
#
_entry.id   AF-A0A949YPP7-F1
#
_cell.length_a   1.000
_cell.length_b   1.000
_cell.length_c   1.000
_cell.angle_alpha   90.00
_cell.angle_beta   90.00
_cell.angle_gamma   90.00
#
_symmetry.space_group_name_H-M   'P 1'
#
loop_
_entity.id
_entity.type
_entity.pdbx_description
1 polymer ?
#
loop_
_entity_poly.entity_id
_entity_poly.type
_entity_poly.pdbx_seq_one_letter_code
_entity_poly.pdbx_strand_id
1 'polypeptide(L)'
;MAYLATRNFLEDRDFVDKWLYTMRTGELDLSWMNANTEKVKPHEANPRRGLTYRDLDIGSYGFTDVPEKVRTNRSYAPRGAEITEGLPDAQPWVSRKSEVWAFNTESYYEEAVTRQWNVTTDIPWERLEGVELPETTGKALSQLMTFLTEVEMIATDTPAMWLPRLNPDFVEVKAFIASQAMDEARHTEAFRKRALTTGWGLMKASPMNEMALKHLRDADSFSEMSVALHLVAEGNVLTLFRFSEYLSPTDVDKRIFRLVMQDEARHVGYGMQHFKYVLENFPEKRDVVHAHLDEAENISFAGAAATELTESFIILAGGGLKRENIEEGIKVTTRFNLKQMEEHFERLEKCGMPERKDRSKLYQMFEMGKAAAEAAGIRLN
;
A
#
# COMPACT_ATOMS: atom_id res chain seq x y z
N MET A 1 -2.87 23.41 13.03
CA MET A 1 -4.08 24.26 12.90
C MET A 1 -4.77 24.29 14.24
N ALA A 2 -5.06 25.49 14.77
CA ALA A 2 -5.77 25.62 16.03
C ALA A 2 -7.21 25.12 15.87
N TYR A 3 -7.60 24.17 16.73
CA TYR A 3 -8.98 23.73 16.92
C TYR A 3 -9.76 24.88 17.59
N LEU A 4 -10.07 25.92 16.83
CA LEU A 4 -11.02 26.94 17.28
C LEU A 4 -12.40 26.47 16.82
N ALA A 5 -13.04 25.66 17.67
CA ALA A 5 -14.47 25.41 17.53
C ALA A 5 -15.16 26.78 17.53
N THR A 6 -15.92 27.09 16.46
CA THR A 6 -16.63 28.36 16.33
C THR A 6 -17.73 28.53 17.38
N ARG A 7 -18.08 27.45 18.09
CA ARG A 7 -19.09 27.40 19.14
C ARG A 7 -18.51 26.70 20.37
N ASN A 8 -18.59 27.35 21.53
CA ASN A 8 -18.33 26.71 22.82
C ASN A 8 -19.63 26.14 23.36
N PHE A 9 -19.86 24.83 23.14
CA PHE A 9 -21.09 24.16 23.58
C PHE A 9 -21.29 24.15 25.10
N LEU A 10 -20.25 24.40 25.89
CA LEU A 10 -20.36 24.51 27.36
C LEU A 10 -20.88 25.87 27.83
N GLU A 11 -20.77 26.90 26.99
CA GLU A 11 -21.24 28.26 27.27
C GLU A 11 -22.51 28.61 26.50
N ASP A 12 -22.88 27.79 25.52
CA ASP A 12 -24.09 27.96 24.73
C ASP A 12 -25.33 27.57 25.55
N ARG A 13 -25.96 28.58 26.14
CA ARG A 13 -27.15 28.40 27.00
C ARG A 13 -28.29 27.68 26.28
N ASP A 14 -28.55 28.01 25.03
CA ASP A 14 -29.64 27.40 24.27
C ASP A 14 -29.41 25.88 24.10
N PHE A 15 -28.18 25.48 23.78
CA PHE A 15 -27.81 24.07 23.69
C PHE A 15 -27.91 23.36 25.05
N VAL A 16 -27.30 23.94 26.10
CA VAL A 16 -27.25 23.32 27.44
C VAL A 16 -28.63 23.21 28.05
N ASP A 17 -29.45 24.26 27.97
CA ASP A 17 -30.79 24.28 28.55
C ASP A 17 -31.72 23.32 27.80
N LYS A 18 -31.63 23.24 26.45
CA LYS A 18 -32.37 22.24 25.67
C LYS A 18 -31.99 20.82 26.10
N TRP A 19 -30.70 20.53 26.23
CA TRP A 19 -30.22 19.21 26.66
C TRP A 19 -30.69 18.87 28.08
N LEU A 20 -30.54 19.78 29.05
CA LEU A 20 -31.01 19.58 30.43
C LEU A 20 -32.52 19.41 30.51
N TYR A 21 -33.28 20.15 29.71
CA TYR A 21 -34.74 20.02 29.64
C TYR A 21 -35.13 18.61 29.19
N THR A 22 -34.61 18.14 28.05
CA THR A 22 -34.83 16.76 27.56
C THR A 22 -34.52 15.73 28.64
N MET A 23 -33.38 15.88 29.34
CA MET A 23 -32.97 14.92 30.37
C MET A 23 -33.85 14.94 31.63
N ARG A 24 -34.47 16.07 31.98
CA ARG A 24 -35.34 16.19 33.17
C ARG A 24 -36.78 15.77 32.90
N THR A 25 -37.31 16.11 31.72
CA THR A 25 -38.73 15.91 31.40
C THR A 25 -38.98 14.62 30.61
N GLY A 26 -37.97 14.11 29.89
CA GLY A 26 -38.15 13.01 28.95
C GLY A 26 -38.85 13.43 27.65
N GLU A 27 -39.01 14.72 27.37
CA GLU A 27 -39.57 15.21 26.12
C GLU A 27 -38.53 15.09 25.00
N LEU A 28 -38.77 14.17 24.07
CA LEU A 28 -37.84 13.79 22.99
C LEU A 28 -38.27 14.42 21.66
N ASP A 29 -37.29 14.96 20.92
CA ASP A 29 -37.50 15.53 19.58
C ASP A 29 -37.87 14.47 18.54
N LEU A 30 -37.25 13.28 18.62
CA LEU A 30 -37.48 12.10 17.77
C LEU A 30 -37.46 12.33 16.24
N SER A 31 -37.10 13.51 15.74
CA SER A 31 -37.07 13.80 14.30
C SER A 31 -36.15 12.86 13.54
N TRP A 32 -35.03 12.46 14.16
CA TRP A 32 -34.07 11.50 13.63
C TRP A 32 -34.66 10.10 13.34
N MET A 33 -35.78 9.73 13.98
CA MET A 33 -36.48 8.46 13.67
C MET A 33 -37.23 8.51 12.33
N ASN A 34 -37.48 9.71 11.82
CA ASN A 34 -38.13 9.96 10.54
C ASN A 34 -37.12 10.27 9.44
N ALA A 35 -35.88 9.81 9.59
CA ALA A 35 -34.83 10.03 8.59
C ALA A 35 -35.30 9.57 7.20
N ASN A 36 -35.11 10.42 6.20
CA ASN A 36 -35.52 10.15 4.82
C ASN A 36 -34.49 9.30 4.09
N THR A 37 -34.23 8.10 4.62
CA THR A 37 -33.29 7.12 4.05
C THR A 37 -34.04 5.90 3.54
N GLU A 38 -33.42 5.18 2.60
CA GLU A 38 -33.95 3.92 2.10
C GLU A 38 -34.02 2.87 3.23
N LYS A 39 -35.10 2.09 3.28
CA LYS A 39 -35.26 1.05 4.31
C LYS A 39 -34.88 -0.31 3.71
N VAL A 40 -33.70 -0.81 4.07
CA VAL A 40 -33.16 -2.07 3.55
C VAL A 40 -33.02 -3.11 4.66
N LYS A 41 -33.03 -4.39 4.27
CA LYS A 41 -32.72 -5.53 5.14
C LYS A 41 -31.83 -6.50 4.36
N PRO A 42 -30.50 -6.29 4.36
CA PRO A 42 -29.58 -7.17 3.64
C PRO A 42 -29.52 -8.55 4.30
N HIS A 43 -29.09 -9.53 3.53
CA HIS A 43 -28.86 -10.91 3.96
C HIS A 43 -27.54 -11.39 3.40
N GLU A 44 -26.80 -12.20 4.16
CA GLU A 44 -25.56 -12.81 3.70
C GLU A 44 -25.81 -13.74 2.50
N ALA A 45 -25.16 -13.48 1.37
CA ALA A 45 -25.27 -14.38 0.21
C ALA A 45 -24.58 -15.73 0.44
N ASN A 46 -23.61 -15.78 1.38
CA ASN A 46 -22.88 -16.99 1.72
C ASN A 46 -22.67 -17.12 3.25
N PRO A 47 -23.35 -18.06 3.93
CA PRO A 47 -23.23 -18.25 5.38
C PRO A 47 -21.80 -18.52 5.87
N ARG A 48 -20.90 -19.03 5.02
CA ARG A 48 -19.49 -19.25 5.39
C ARG A 48 -18.65 -17.99 5.43
N ARG A 49 -19.08 -16.93 4.72
CA ARG A 49 -18.39 -15.64 4.66
C ARG A 49 -19.05 -14.60 5.57
N GLY A 50 -20.26 -14.86 6.04
CA GLY A 50 -21.04 -13.87 6.80
C GLY A 50 -21.52 -12.75 5.89
N LEU A 51 -21.97 -11.65 6.52
CA LEU A 51 -22.45 -10.46 5.82
C LEU A 51 -21.24 -9.60 5.41
N THR A 52 -21.04 -9.42 4.10
CA THR A 52 -19.89 -8.70 3.51
C THR A 52 -20.30 -7.36 2.93
N TYR A 53 -19.34 -6.49 2.62
CA TYR A 53 -19.62 -5.24 1.88
C TYR A 53 -20.37 -5.49 0.57
N ARG A 54 -20.12 -6.60 -0.12
CA ARG A 54 -20.84 -6.96 -1.35
C ARG A 54 -22.32 -7.23 -1.11
N ASP A 55 -22.68 -7.77 0.05
CA ASP A 55 -24.08 -7.98 0.43
C ASP A 55 -24.78 -6.67 0.82
N LEU A 56 -24.01 -5.59 1.03
CA LEU A 56 -24.48 -4.24 1.36
C LEU A 56 -24.54 -3.31 0.13
N ASP A 57 -24.26 -3.81 -1.07
CA ASP A 57 -24.36 -3.04 -2.31
C ASP A 57 -25.82 -2.86 -2.75
N ILE A 58 -26.58 -2.10 -1.95
CA ILE A 58 -28.03 -1.94 -2.10
C ILE A 58 -28.37 -0.45 -2.11
N GLY A 59 -28.99 0.00 -3.21
CA GLY A 59 -29.59 1.32 -3.31
C GLY A 59 -28.64 2.45 -2.92
N SER A 60 -29.10 3.39 -2.08
CA SER A 60 -28.27 4.54 -1.66
C SER A 60 -27.08 4.20 -0.77
N TYR A 61 -27.00 2.97 -0.25
CA TYR A 61 -25.88 2.49 0.58
C TYR A 61 -24.78 1.86 -0.25
N GLY A 62 -25.11 1.42 -1.47
CA GLY A 62 -24.22 0.68 -2.34
C GLY A 62 -23.06 1.50 -2.90
N PHE A 63 -22.02 0.77 -3.30
CA PHE A 63 -20.80 1.33 -3.89
C PHE A 63 -20.86 1.35 -5.43
N THR A 64 -21.75 0.55 -6.03
CA THR A 64 -21.95 0.49 -7.49
C THR A 64 -22.41 1.84 -8.04
N ASP A 65 -23.43 2.44 -7.42
CA ASP A 65 -24.07 3.68 -7.88
C ASP A 65 -23.41 4.96 -7.37
N VAL A 66 -22.21 4.86 -6.75
CA VAL A 66 -21.43 6.05 -6.35
C VAL A 66 -21.08 6.86 -7.60
N PRO A 67 -21.48 8.15 -7.67
CA PRO A 67 -21.27 8.96 -8.86
C PRO A 67 -19.78 9.25 -9.08
N GLU A 68 -19.40 9.50 -10.34
CA GLU A 68 -18.01 9.85 -10.67
C GLU A 68 -17.50 11.06 -9.86
N LYS A 69 -18.36 12.03 -9.54
CA LYS A 69 -18.01 13.12 -8.63
C LYS A 69 -19.05 13.25 -7.53
N VAL A 70 -18.65 12.96 -6.30
CA VAL A 70 -19.48 13.17 -5.12
C VAL A 70 -19.51 14.66 -4.79
N ARG A 71 -20.70 15.26 -4.89
CA ARG A 71 -20.92 16.70 -4.64
C ARG A 71 -21.82 16.97 -3.45
N THR A 72 -22.75 16.05 -3.20
CA THR A 72 -23.82 16.18 -2.20
C THR A 72 -23.28 15.96 -0.79
N ASN A 73 -22.53 14.87 -0.57
CA ASN A 73 -21.90 14.63 0.71
C ASN A 73 -20.52 15.30 0.79
N ARG A 74 -20.46 16.41 1.50
CA ARG A 74 -19.21 17.10 1.88
C ARG A 74 -19.00 17.12 3.39
N SER A 75 -19.79 16.34 4.12
CA SER A 75 -19.77 16.30 5.59
C SER A 75 -19.02 15.07 6.10
N TYR A 76 -19.22 14.71 7.37
CA TYR A 76 -18.79 13.43 7.93
C TYR A 76 -19.90 12.37 7.93
N ALA A 77 -21.06 12.67 7.36
CA ALA A 77 -22.18 11.74 7.30
C ALA A 77 -21.77 10.47 6.53
N PRO A 78 -22.13 9.26 7.02
CA PRO A 78 -21.92 8.02 6.29
C PRO A 78 -22.68 8.00 4.96
N ARG A 79 -22.17 7.27 3.96
CA ARG A 79 -22.85 7.08 2.67
C ARG A 79 -24.26 6.55 2.89
N GLY A 80 -25.24 7.14 2.21
CA GLY A 80 -26.66 6.77 2.30
C GLY A 80 -27.42 7.35 3.51
N ALA A 81 -26.74 8.04 4.43
CA ALA A 81 -27.41 8.79 5.49
C ALA A 81 -28.06 10.08 4.94
N GLU A 82 -29.11 10.54 5.60
CA GLU A 82 -29.73 11.83 5.28
C GLU A 82 -28.77 12.97 5.58
N ILE A 83 -28.56 13.85 4.58
CA ILE A 83 -27.73 15.04 4.70
C ILE A 83 -28.63 16.22 5.08
N THR A 84 -28.64 16.57 6.37
CA THR A 84 -29.43 17.69 6.89
C THR A 84 -28.74 19.03 6.69
N GLU A 85 -29.49 20.13 6.75
CA GLU A 85 -28.90 21.47 6.75
C GLU A 85 -28.04 21.72 7.99
N GLY A 86 -27.03 22.59 7.85
CA GLY A 86 -26.15 23.00 8.95
C GLY A 86 -25.02 22.03 9.29
N LEU A 87 -24.85 20.93 8.54
CA LEU A 87 -23.70 20.04 8.71
C LEU A 87 -22.38 20.76 8.36
N PRO A 88 -21.29 20.52 9.12
CA PRO A 88 -20.00 21.10 8.79
C PRO A 88 -19.45 20.54 7.47
N ASP A 89 -18.79 21.39 6.68
CA ASP A 89 -18.02 20.95 5.51
C ASP A 89 -16.72 20.31 6.01
N ALA A 90 -16.58 19.00 5.82
CA ALA A 90 -15.38 18.22 6.11
C ALA A 90 -14.23 18.50 5.11
N GLN A 91 -14.51 19.29 4.06
CA GLN A 91 -13.58 19.70 3.01
C GLN A 91 -12.80 18.54 2.42
N PRO A 92 -13.46 17.47 1.92
CA PRO A 92 -12.74 16.37 1.28
C PRO A 92 -11.99 16.87 0.06
N TRP A 93 -10.68 16.58 0.00
CA TRP A 93 -9.82 16.96 -1.13
C TRP A 93 -10.11 16.08 -2.34
N VAL A 94 -10.36 14.79 -2.10
CA VAL A 94 -10.59 13.80 -3.14
C VAL A 94 -12.04 13.37 -3.11
N SER A 95 -12.80 13.73 -4.15
CA SER A 95 -14.23 13.43 -4.29
C SER A 95 -14.58 12.87 -5.67
N ARG A 96 -13.58 12.48 -6.47
CA ARG A 96 -13.78 11.83 -7.76
C ARG A 96 -13.50 10.34 -7.65
N LYS A 97 -14.43 9.52 -8.14
CA LYS A 97 -14.29 8.05 -8.16
C LYS A 97 -13.09 7.67 -9.04
N SER A 98 -12.91 8.31 -10.19
CA SER A 98 -11.75 8.14 -11.08
C SER A 98 -10.37 8.41 -10.48
N GLU A 99 -10.28 9.02 -9.30
CA GLU A 99 -9.01 9.27 -8.63
C GLU A 99 -8.63 8.13 -7.67
N VAL A 100 -9.58 7.31 -7.23
CA VAL A 100 -9.36 6.39 -6.09
C VAL A 100 -9.91 4.99 -6.30
N TRP A 101 -10.80 4.78 -7.26
CA TRP A 101 -11.58 3.54 -7.33
C TRP A 101 -10.81 2.41 -8.03
N ALA A 102 -11.00 1.18 -7.57
CA ALA A 102 -10.47 -0.02 -8.20
C ALA A 102 -11.62 -1.01 -8.49
N PHE A 103 -11.40 -1.95 -9.42
CA PHE A 103 -12.33 -3.07 -9.54
C PHE A 103 -12.25 -3.97 -8.30
N ASN A 104 -13.42 -4.38 -7.80
CA ASN A 104 -13.58 -5.23 -6.60
C ASN A 104 -12.95 -4.64 -5.32
N THR A 105 -12.94 -3.30 -5.16
CA THR A 105 -12.37 -2.63 -3.97
C THR A 105 -12.89 -3.23 -2.66
N GLU A 106 -14.19 -3.54 -2.59
CA GLU A 106 -14.84 -4.09 -1.41
C GLU A 106 -14.25 -5.44 -0.98
N SER A 107 -13.76 -6.22 -1.94
CA SER A 107 -13.22 -7.56 -1.69
C SER A 107 -11.82 -7.53 -1.06
N TYR A 108 -11.02 -6.50 -1.35
CA TYR A 108 -9.66 -6.41 -0.82
C TYR A 108 -9.64 -6.20 0.70
N TYR A 109 -10.54 -5.36 1.22
CA TYR A 109 -10.67 -5.17 2.66
C TYR A 109 -11.10 -6.47 3.37
N GLU A 110 -12.13 -7.13 2.86
CA GLU A 110 -12.65 -8.40 3.40
C GLU A 110 -11.58 -9.50 3.39
N GLU A 111 -10.77 -9.57 2.33
CA GLU A 111 -9.62 -10.46 2.27
C GLU A 111 -8.56 -10.08 3.34
N ALA A 112 -8.24 -8.80 3.48
CA ALA A 112 -7.23 -8.33 4.42
C ALA A 112 -7.59 -8.70 5.87
N VAL A 113 -8.83 -8.43 6.31
CA VAL A 113 -9.24 -8.71 7.69
C VAL A 113 -9.37 -10.21 8.02
N THR A 114 -9.54 -11.07 7.02
CA THR A 114 -9.63 -12.52 7.22
C THR A 114 -8.27 -13.22 7.28
N ARG A 115 -7.22 -12.62 6.72
CA ARG A 115 -5.87 -13.22 6.63
C ARG A 115 -4.84 -12.60 7.57
N GLN A 116 -5.31 -12.02 8.67
CA GLN A 116 -4.47 -11.36 9.66
C GLN A 116 -3.47 -12.33 10.33
N TRP A 117 -2.27 -11.83 10.59
CA TRP A 117 -1.22 -12.51 11.35
C TRP A 117 -0.58 -11.55 12.36
N ASN A 118 0.08 -12.10 13.36
CA ASN A 118 0.72 -11.37 14.45
C ASN A 118 2.23 -11.59 14.42
N VAL A 119 2.98 -10.48 14.29
CA VAL A 119 4.45 -10.49 14.24
C VAL A 119 5.07 -11.17 15.45
N THR A 120 4.48 -11.02 16.63
CA THR A 120 5.01 -11.58 17.88
C THR A 120 4.79 -13.08 18.00
N THR A 121 3.66 -13.61 17.55
CA THR A 121 3.28 -15.02 17.82
C THR A 121 3.34 -15.94 16.60
N ASP A 122 3.19 -15.43 15.38
CA ASP A 122 3.15 -16.25 14.16
C ASP A 122 4.50 -16.39 13.45
N ILE A 123 5.49 -15.61 13.90
CA ILE A 123 6.91 -15.78 13.57
C ILE A 123 7.58 -16.56 14.70
N PRO A 124 8.25 -17.69 14.41
CA PRO A 124 8.88 -18.52 15.43
C PRO A 124 10.26 -17.97 15.85
N TRP A 125 10.24 -16.84 16.57
CA TRP A 125 11.44 -16.11 17.00
C TRP A 125 12.39 -16.94 17.87
N GLU A 126 11.85 -17.87 18.66
CA GLU A 126 12.63 -18.77 19.51
C GLU A 126 13.63 -19.62 18.71
N ARG A 127 13.37 -19.85 17.42
CA ARG A 127 14.28 -20.60 16.54
C ARG A 127 15.52 -19.80 16.11
N LEU A 128 15.58 -18.51 16.44
CA LEU A 128 16.79 -17.69 16.26
C LEU A 128 17.72 -17.76 17.48
N GLU A 129 17.27 -18.34 18.61
CA GLU A 129 18.11 -18.47 19.80
C GLU A 129 19.35 -19.33 19.50
N GLY A 130 20.54 -18.77 19.77
CA GLY A 130 21.81 -19.43 19.52
C GLY A 130 22.22 -19.52 18.04
N VAL A 131 21.44 -18.94 17.12
CA VAL A 131 21.82 -18.87 15.70
C VAL A 131 22.79 -17.71 15.47
N GLU A 132 24.05 -18.03 15.22
CA GLU A 132 25.07 -17.04 14.84
C GLU A 132 25.29 -17.06 13.31
N LEU A 133 25.05 -15.91 12.67
CA LEU A 133 25.37 -15.70 11.27
C LEU A 133 26.84 -15.26 11.12
N PRO A 134 27.52 -15.65 10.03
CA PRO A 134 28.81 -15.05 9.67
C PRO A 134 28.69 -13.52 9.65
N GLU A 135 29.69 -12.79 10.16
CA GLU A 135 29.65 -11.32 10.32
C GLU A 135 29.16 -10.60 9.06
N THR A 136 29.70 -10.97 7.89
CA THR A 136 29.33 -10.36 6.60
C THR A 136 27.87 -10.62 6.24
N THR A 137 27.38 -11.84 6.47
CA THR A 137 25.99 -12.24 6.21
C THR A 137 25.04 -11.56 7.19
N GLY A 138 25.39 -11.53 8.48
CA GLY A 138 24.61 -10.87 9.52
C GLY A 138 24.46 -9.36 9.26
N LYS A 139 25.54 -8.67 8.89
CA LYS A 139 25.50 -7.25 8.51
C LYS A 139 24.69 -7.01 7.22
N ALA A 140 24.88 -7.83 6.20
CA ALA A 140 24.14 -7.69 4.95
C ALA A 140 22.64 -7.93 5.14
N LEU A 141 22.24 -8.95 5.91
CA LEU A 141 20.85 -9.19 6.28
C LEU A 141 20.29 -8.00 7.06
N SER A 142 21.04 -7.49 8.04
CA SER A 142 20.63 -6.32 8.84
C SER A 142 20.44 -5.07 7.99
N GLN A 143 21.30 -4.87 7.00
CA GLN A 143 21.18 -3.76 6.04
C GLN A 143 19.94 -3.91 5.16
N LEU A 144 19.65 -5.12 4.68
CA LEU A 144 18.41 -5.41 3.95
C LEU A 144 17.18 -5.14 4.82
N MET A 145 17.16 -5.64 6.06
CA MET A 145 16.05 -5.40 6.99
C MET A 145 15.90 -3.90 7.34
N THR A 146 17.00 -3.15 7.40
CA THR A 146 16.98 -1.70 7.64
C THR A 146 16.31 -0.98 6.49
N PHE A 147 16.74 -1.27 5.25
CA PHE A 147 16.11 -0.75 4.04
C PHE A 147 14.61 -1.07 3.98
N LEU A 148 14.24 -2.33 4.26
CA LEU A 148 12.84 -2.73 4.26
C LEU A 148 12.04 -2.02 5.36
N THR A 149 12.61 -1.82 6.54
CA THR A 149 11.96 -1.02 7.60
C THR A 149 11.63 0.39 7.11
N GLU A 150 12.53 1.06 6.37
CA GLU A 150 12.29 2.39 5.79
C GLU A 150 11.18 2.37 4.73
N VAL A 151 11.19 1.38 3.85
CA VAL A 151 10.18 1.20 2.80
C VAL A 151 8.79 1.01 3.40
N GLU A 152 8.64 0.09 4.37
CA GLU A 152 7.32 -0.23 4.95
C GLU A 152 6.76 0.91 5.80
N MET A 153 7.61 1.71 6.44
CA MET A 153 7.17 2.92 7.12
C MET A 153 6.50 3.90 6.15
N ILE A 154 7.06 4.05 4.96
CA ILE A 154 6.53 4.97 3.94
C ILE A 154 5.34 4.37 3.21
N ALA A 155 5.32 3.05 2.99
CA ALA A 155 4.13 2.33 2.53
C ALA A 155 2.98 2.42 3.54
N THR A 156 3.26 2.59 4.84
CA THR A 156 2.24 2.91 5.86
C THR A 156 1.74 4.34 5.71
N ASP A 157 2.66 5.32 5.77
CA ASP A 157 2.33 6.74 5.90
C ASP A 157 1.69 7.33 4.63
N THR A 158 2.22 6.95 3.46
CA THR A 158 1.86 7.51 2.15
C THR A 158 0.40 7.28 1.76
N PRO A 159 -0.19 6.08 1.87
CA PRO A 159 -1.61 5.90 1.62
C PRO A 159 -2.45 6.41 2.80
N ALA A 160 -2.00 6.21 4.05
CA ALA A 160 -2.76 6.61 5.25
C ALA A 160 -3.03 8.12 5.32
N MET A 161 -2.11 8.96 4.84
CA MET A 161 -2.34 10.41 4.81
C MET A 161 -3.55 10.80 3.93
N TRP A 162 -3.99 9.97 3.00
CA TRP A 162 -5.17 10.24 2.17
C TRP A 162 -6.49 9.94 2.90
N LEU A 163 -6.51 9.08 3.93
CA LEU A 163 -7.74 8.71 4.66
C LEU A 163 -8.62 9.90 5.11
N PRO A 164 -8.08 10.96 5.75
CA PRO A 164 -8.89 12.12 6.12
C PRO A 164 -9.25 13.02 4.93
N ARG A 165 -8.56 12.88 3.79
CA ARG A 165 -8.75 13.67 2.56
C ARG A 165 -9.79 13.08 1.62
N LEU A 166 -10.07 11.77 1.75
CA LEU A 166 -11.07 11.05 0.97
C LEU A 166 -12.49 11.40 1.42
N ASN A 167 -13.37 11.63 0.44
CA ASN A 167 -14.80 11.75 0.65
C ASN A 167 -15.34 10.55 1.46
N PRO A 168 -16.21 10.75 2.48
CA PRO A 168 -16.78 9.66 3.27
C PRO A 168 -17.57 8.64 2.45
N ASP A 169 -18.05 9.00 1.26
CA ASP A 169 -18.78 8.08 0.38
C ASP A 169 -17.88 6.98 -0.20
N PHE A 170 -16.55 7.11 -0.12
CA PHE A 170 -15.59 6.09 -0.57
C PHE A 170 -15.20 5.13 0.56
N VAL A 171 -16.20 4.61 1.29
CA VAL A 171 -15.99 3.80 2.50
C VAL A 171 -15.14 2.55 2.25
N GLU A 172 -15.33 1.85 1.13
CA GLU A 172 -14.57 0.64 0.79
C GLU A 172 -13.09 0.96 0.56
N VAL A 173 -12.80 2.05 -0.15
CA VAL A 173 -11.42 2.53 -0.39
C VAL A 173 -10.77 2.90 0.93
N LYS A 174 -11.48 3.63 1.80
CA LYS A 174 -10.98 4.02 3.12
C LYS A 174 -10.70 2.80 4.00
N ALA A 175 -11.58 1.79 3.96
CA ALA A 175 -11.39 0.55 4.69
C ALA A 175 -10.15 -0.22 4.19
N PHE A 176 -9.99 -0.34 2.86
CA PHE A 176 -8.81 -0.97 2.26
C PHE A 176 -7.50 -0.26 2.64
N ILE A 177 -7.42 1.07 2.49
CA ILE A 177 -6.22 1.84 2.86
C ILE A 177 -5.89 1.69 4.35
N ALA A 178 -6.92 1.68 5.21
CA ALA A 178 -6.71 1.47 6.64
C ALA A 178 -6.16 0.05 6.94
N SER A 179 -6.62 -0.98 6.23
CA SER A 179 -6.05 -2.32 6.34
C SER A 179 -4.63 -2.40 5.81
N GLN A 180 -4.32 -1.75 4.68
CA GLN A 180 -2.96 -1.68 4.14
C GLN A 180 -2.02 -1.01 5.16
N ALA A 181 -2.39 0.14 5.73
CA ALA A 181 -1.58 0.79 6.76
C ALA A 181 -1.32 -0.11 7.98
N MET A 182 -2.28 -0.97 8.34
CA MET A 182 -2.09 -1.96 9.41
C MET A 182 -1.14 -3.10 8.98
N ASP A 183 -1.25 -3.58 7.74
CA ASP A 183 -0.36 -4.58 7.17
C ASP A 183 1.09 -4.06 7.15
N GLU A 184 1.32 -2.84 6.64
CA GLU A 184 2.63 -2.21 6.56
C GLU A 184 3.25 -1.88 7.92
N ALA A 185 2.42 -1.55 8.92
CA ALA A 185 2.88 -1.41 10.29
C ALA A 185 3.44 -2.73 10.84
N ARG A 186 2.83 -3.88 10.50
CA ARG A 186 3.35 -5.20 10.86
C ARG A 186 4.63 -5.53 10.09
N HIS A 187 4.71 -5.18 8.81
CA HIS A 187 5.91 -5.41 8.01
C HIS A 187 7.10 -4.64 8.59
N THR A 188 6.89 -3.36 8.91
CA THR A 188 7.84 -2.50 9.63
C THR A 188 8.30 -3.16 10.94
N GLU A 189 7.36 -3.64 11.76
CA GLU A 189 7.66 -4.30 13.03
C GLU A 189 8.49 -5.57 12.81
N ALA A 190 8.12 -6.42 11.84
CA ALA A 190 8.79 -7.68 11.55
C ALA A 190 10.23 -7.47 11.08
N PHE A 191 10.46 -6.58 10.10
CA PHE A 191 11.80 -6.30 9.61
C PHE A 191 12.66 -5.60 10.65
N ARG A 192 12.10 -4.66 11.42
CA ARG A 192 12.83 -4.01 12.51
C ARG A 192 13.25 -5.02 13.58
N LYS A 193 12.32 -5.87 14.05
CA LYS A 193 12.64 -6.96 15.00
C LYS A 193 13.71 -7.88 14.42
N ARG A 194 13.61 -8.20 13.13
CA ARG A 194 14.60 -9.06 12.49
C ARG A 194 15.98 -8.43 12.43
N ALA A 195 16.09 -7.16 12.06
CA ALA A 195 17.35 -6.40 12.08
C ALA A 195 18.00 -6.39 13.46
N LEU A 196 17.22 -6.22 14.53
CA LEU A 196 17.75 -6.21 15.90
C LEU A 196 18.17 -7.60 16.38
N THR A 197 17.44 -8.65 15.99
CA THR A 197 17.74 -10.04 16.37
C THR A 197 18.86 -10.68 15.55
N THR A 198 19.46 -9.98 14.57
CA THR A 198 20.71 -10.44 13.95
C THR A 198 21.92 -10.27 14.88
N GLY A 199 21.80 -9.44 15.92
CA GLY A 199 22.91 -9.00 16.77
C GLY A 199 23.70 -7.81 16.22
N TRP A 200 23.43 -7.35 14.99
CA TRP A 200 24.11 -6.22 14.36
C TRP A 200 23.30 -4.92 14.40
N GLY A 201 21.99 -5.01 14.66
CA GLY A 201 21.11 -3.85 14.79
C GLY A 201 20.71 -3.24 13.45
N LEU A 202 20.18 -2.02 13.50
CA LEU A 202 19.88 -1.25 12.29
C LEU A 202 21.18 -0.70 11.70
N MET A 203 21.26 -0.74 10.38
CA MET A 203 22.42 -0.30 9.62
C MET A 203 22.17 1.10 9.05
N LYS A 204 22.58 1.39 7.82
CA LYS A 204 22.64 2.76 7.29
C LYS A 204 21.49 3.04 6.33
N ALA A 205 20.84 4.19 6.50
CA ALA A 205 19.90 4.74 5.52
C ALA A 205 20.64 5.25 4.27
N SER A 206 20.06 5.00 3.10
CA SER A 206 20.64 5.43 1.83
C SER A 206 20.05 6.77 1.38
N PRO A 207 20.86 7.82 1.10
CA PRO A 207 20.34 9.08 0.57
C PRO A 207 19.54 8.90 -0.73
N MET A 208 19.92 7.93 -1.58
CA MET A 208 19.18 7.63 -2.81
C MET A 208 17.82 7.01 -2.51
N ASN A 209 17.76 6.09 -1.53
CA ASN A 209 16.49 5.52 -1.08
C ASN A 209 15.59 6.58 -0.45
N GLU A 210 16.13 7.41 0.44
CA GLU A 210 15.39 8.48 1.11
C GLU A 210 14.77 9.48 0.11
N MET A 211 15.47 9.79 -0.99
CA MET A 211 14.90 10.59 -2.08
C MET A 211 13.72 9.89 -2.74
N ALA A 212 13.81 8.57 -2.97
CA ALA A 212 12.74 7.79 -3.56
C ALA A 212 11.50 7.69 -2.66
N LEU A 213 11.72 7.43 -1.39
CA LEU A 213 10.69 7.38 -0.37
C LEU A 213 9.98 8.74 -0.22
N LYS A 214 10.75 9.83 -0.23
CA LYS A 214 10.19 11.19 -0.22
C LYS A 214 9.31 11.46 -1.43
N HIS A 215 9.73 11.00 -2.62
CA HIS A 215 8.94 11.18 -3.83
C HIS A 215 7.58 10.49 -3.73
N LEU A 216 7.53 9.24 -3.23
CA LEU A 216 6.27 8.52 -3.01
C LEU A 216 5.33 9.29 -2.08
N ARG A 217 5.87 9.80 -0.98
CA ARG A 217 5.12 10.57 0.02
C ARG A 217 4.55 11.87 -0.54
N ASP A 218 5.30 12.54 -1.41
CA ASP A 218 4.99 13.89 -1.89
C ASP A 218 4.17 13.91 -3.20
N ALA A 219 3.59 12.76 -3.60
CA ALA A 219 2.70 12.68 -4.74
C ALA A 219 1.55 13.71 -4.66
N ASP A 220 1.25 14.39 -5.78
CA ASP A 220 0.31 15.51 -5.83
C ASP A 220 -1.16 15.04 -5.81
N SER A 221 -1.41 13.78 -6.19
CA SER A 221 -2.74 13.19 -6.23
C SER A 221 -2.75 11.74 -5.75
N PHE A 222 -3.93 11.26 -5.35
CA PHE A 222 -4.08 9.85 -4.98
C PHE A 222 -3.74 8.92 -6.16
N SER A 223 -4.13 9.28 -7.39
CA SER A 223 -3.90 8.43 -8.55
C SER A 223 -2.41 8.35 -8.89
N GLU A 224 -1.68 9.47 -8.82
CA GLU A 224 -0.22 9.48 -8.94
C GLU A 224 0.45 8.64 -7.85
N MET A 225 0.03 8.83 -6.59
CA MET A 225 0.50 8.03 -5.47
C MET A 225 0.25 6.53 -5.73
N SER A 226 -0.95 6.15 -6.17
CA SER A 226 -1.28 4.75 -6.42
C SER A 226 -0.50 4.15 -7.60
N VAL A 227 -0.14 4.94 -8.61
CA VAL A 227 0.76 4.50 -9.67
C VAL A 227 2.16 4.28 -9.10
N ALA A 228 2.70 5.26 -8.38
CA ALA A 228 4.06 5.19 -7.90
C ALA A 228 4.26 4.12 -6.80
N LEU A 229 3.36 4.09 -5.80
CA LEU A 229 3.40 3.15 -4.69
C LEU A 229 2.89 1.77 -5.10
N HIS A 230 1.57 1.61 -5.33
CA HIS A 230 0.97 0.28 -5.50
C HIS A 230 1.42 -0.43 -6.78
N LEU A 231 1.55 0.32 -7.89
CA LEU A 231 1.89 -0.29 -9.17
C LEU A 231 3.39 -0.39 -9.38
N VAL A 232 4.19 0.66 -9.15
CA VAL A 232 5.64 0.57 -9.41
C VAL A 232 6.39 0.03 -8.20
N ALA A 233 6.34 0.70 -7.05
CA ALA A 233 7.17 0.38 -5.89
C ALA A 233 6.81 -0.97 -5.26
N GLU A 234 5.59 -1.15 -4.75
CA GLU A 234 5.13 -2.42 -4.13
C GLU A 234 5.19 -3.57 -5.11
N GLY A 235 4.89 -3.31 -6.38
CA GLY A 235 5.06 -4.26 -7.45
C GLY A 235 6.48 -4.80 -7.60
N ASN A 236 7.48 -3.91 -7.50
CA ASN A 236 8.89 -4.27 -7.52
C ASN A 236 9.35 -4.91 -6.20
N VAL A 237 8.79 -4.45 -5.07
CA VAL A 237 9.05 -4.96 -3.72
C VAL A 237 8.48 -6.38 -3.56
N LEU A 238 7.35 -6.73 -4.19
CA LEU A 238 6.83 -8.09 -4.18
C LEU A 238 7.82 -9.08 -4.81
N THR A 239 8.46 -8.72 -5.92
CA THR A 239 9.54 -9.52 -6.52
C THR A 239 10.76 -9.56 -5.58
N LEU A 240 11.10 -8.43 -4.94
CA LEU A 240 12.17 -8.32 -3.95
C LEU A 240 11.94 -9.27 -2.77
N PHE A 241 10.71 -9.42 -2.27
CA PHE A 241 10.40 -10.33 -1.18
C PHE A 241 10.53 -11.80 -1.56
N ARG A 242 10.11 -12.20 -2.77
CA ARG A 242 10.34 -13.57 -3.26
C ARG A 242 11.83 -13.90 -3.30
N PHE A 243 12.63 -12.95 -3.76
CA PHE A 243 14.07 -13.12 -3.84
C PHE A 243 14.73 -13.08 -2.46
N SER A 244 14.28 -12.21 -1.57
CA SER A 244 14.76 -12.14 -0.19
C SER A 244 14.42 -13.41 0.59
N GLU A 245 13.25 -14.02 0.35
CA GLU A 245 12.91 -15.35 0.87
C GLU A 245 13.90 -16.40 0.35
N TYR A 246 14.23 -16.39 -0.94
CA TYR A 246 15.19 -17.32 -1.52
C TYR A 246 16.60 -17.17 -0.91
N LEU A 247 17.03 -15.94 -0.65
CA LEU A 247 18.34 -15.61 -0.07
C LEU A 247 18.41 -15.74 1.46
N SER A 248 17.26 -15.93 2.11
CA SER A 248 17.13 -15.91 3.56
C SER A 248 17.96 -17.02 4.23
N PRO A 249 18.81 -16.69 5.23
CA PRO A 249 19.71 -17.66 5.85
C PRO A 249 19.00 -18.62 6.82
N THR A 250 17.80 -18.27 7.31
CA THR A 250 17.04 -19.10 8.25
C THR A 250 15.60 -19.34 7.76
N ASP A 251 14.94 -20.38 8.29
CA ASP A 251 13.53 -20.61 7.99
C ASP A 251 12.60 -19.58 8.67
N VAL A 252 13.09 -18.87 9.71
CA VAL A 252 12.38 -17.74 10.32
C VAL A 252 12.32 -16.57 9.34
N ASP A 253 13.46 -16.25 8.72
CA ASP A 253 13.55 -15.22 7.67
C ASP A 253 12.58 -15.53 6.51
N LYS A 254 12.58 -16.78 6.03
CA LYS A 254 11.64 -17.23 4.98
C LYS A 254 10.18 -17.09 5.41
N ARG A 255 9.87 -17.39 6.68
CA ARG A 255 8.51 -17.23 7.22
C ARG A 255 8.07 -15.77 7.22
N ILE A 256 8.96 -14.83 7.59
CA ILE A 256 8.68 -13.39 7.53
C ILE A 256 8.30 -12.99 6.11
N PHE A 257 9.15 -13.29 5.12
CA PHE A 257 8.89 -12.90 3.73
C PHE A 257 7.62 -13.53 3.16
N ARG A 258 7.31 -14.80 3.49
CA ARG A 258 6.05 -15.43 3.05
C ARG A 258 4.80 -14.74 3.58
N LEU A 259 4.84 -14.29 4.84
CA LEU A 259 3.73 -13.59 5.47
C LEU A 259 3.54 -12.20 4.86
N VAL A 260 4.63 -11.45 4.70
CA VAL A 260 4.60 -10.11 4.06
C VAL A 260 4.12 -10.21 2.61
N MET A 261 4.62 -11.17 1.82
CA MET A 261 4.18 -11.36 0.43
C MET A 261 2.69 -11.66 0.28
N GLN A 262 2.06 -12.29 1.27
CA GLN A 262 0.62 -12.53 1.25
C GLN A 262 -0.17 -11.22 1.30
N ASP A 263 0.35 -10.24 2.04
CA ASP A 263 -0.26 -8.93 2.22
C ASP A 263 0.01 -8.05 0.99
N GLU A 264 1.27 -8.00 0.53
CA GLU A 264 1.66 -7.28 -0.69
C GLU A 264 0.90 -7.70 -1.96
N ALA A 265 0.58 -8.98 -2.10
CA ALA A 265 -0.21 -9.46 -3.24
C ALA A 265 -1.57 -8.74 -3.33
N ARG A 266 -2.15 -8.35 -2.19
CA ARG A 266 -3.40 -7.58 -2.14
C ARG A 266 -3.16 -6.11 -2.49
N HIS A 267 -2.08 -5.50 -2.00
CA HIS A 267 -1.76 -4.09 -2.28
C HIS A 267 -1.47 -3.86 -3.78
N VAL A 268 -0.62 -4.71 -4.35
CA VAL A 268 -0.36 -4.74 -5.80
C VAL A 268 -1.65 -5.05 -6.59
N GLY A 269 -2.47 -5.99 -6.09
CA GLY A 269 -3.76 -6.32 -6.70
C GLY A 269 -4.68 -5.10 -6.82
N TYR A 270 -4.83 -4.34 -5.73
CA TYR A 270 -5.56 -3.07 -5.73
C TYR A 270 -4.98 -2.08 -6.73
N GLY A 271 -3.65 -1.86 -6.72
CA GLY A 271 -2.97 -0.96 -7.66
C GLY A 271 -3.22 -1.31 -9.12
N MET A 272 -3.12 -2.60 -9.47
CA MET A 272 -3.41 -3.09 -10.82
C MET A 272 -4.87 -2.85 -11.22
N GLN A 273 -5.82 -3.11 -10.32
CA GLN A 273 -7.24 -2.90 -10.61
C GLN A 273 -7.63 -1.43 -10.63
N HIS A 274 -7.00 -0.57 -9.83
CA HIS A 274 -7.16 0.88 -9.90
C HIS A 274 -6.68 1.40 -11.26
N PHE A 275 -5.48 1.01 -11.66
CA PHE A 275 -4.90 1.42 -12.94
C PHE A 275 -5.75 0.96 -14.13
N LYS A 276 -6.19 -0.30 -14.13
CA LYS A 276 -7.10 -0.83 -15.15
C LYS A 276 -8.42 -0.06 -15.19
N TYR A 277 -9.02 0.22 -14.03
CA TYR A 277 -10.25 1.01 -13.93
C TYR A 277 -10.07 2.40 -14.55
N VAL A 278 -8.95 3.08 -14.25
CA VAL A 278 -8.64 4.40 -14.82
C VAL A 278 -8.50 4.32 -16.34
N LEU A 279 -7.73 3.37 -16.88
CA LEU A 279 -7.54 3.26 -18.33
C LEU A 279 -8.82 2.90 -19.10
N GLU A 280 -9.68 2.07 -18.52
CA GLU A 280 -10.93 1.63 -19.18
C GLU A 280 -12.01 2.71 -19.14
N ASN A 281 -12.10 3.49 -18.06
CA ASN A 281 -13.19 4.45 -17.85
C ASN A 281 -12.79 5.91 -18.15
N PHE A 282 -11.49 6.21 -18.14
CA PHE A 282 -10.92 7.55 -18.34
C PHE A 282 -9.75 7.50 -19.33
N PRO A 283 -9.98 7.07 -20.59
CA PRO A 283 -8.91 6.91 -21.58
C PRO A 283 -8.15 8.20 -21.87
N GLU A 284 -8.76 9.38 -21.64
CA GLU A 284 -8.10 10.67 -21.73
C GLU A 284 -6.97 10.88 -20.71
N LYS A 285 -6.95 10.11 -19.61
CA LYS A 285 -5.88 10.17 -18.60
C LYS A 285 -4.63 9.39 -19.02
N ARG A 286 -4.64 8.66 -20.14
CA ARG A 286 -3.53 7.78 -20.56
C ARG A 286 -2.18 8.50 -20.68
N ASP A 287 -2.17 9.72 -21.21
CA ASP A 287 -0.93 10.52 -21.33
C ASP A 287 -0.40 11.00 -19.97
N VAL A 288 -1.30 11.38 -19.06
CA VAL A 288 -0.94 11.77 -17.68
C VAL A 288 -0.38 10.56 -16.93
N VAL A 289 -0.99 9.38 -17.12
CA VAL A 289 -0.50 8.12 -16.55
C VAL A 289 0.90 7.79 -17.06
N HIS A 290 1.19 8.00 -18.34
CA HIS A 290 2.56 7.83 -18.85
C HIS A 290 3.55 8.77 -18.17
N ALA A 291 3.18 10.03 -17.90
CA ALA A 291 4.04 10.97 -17.20
C ALA A 291 4.30 10.53 -15.74
N HIS A 292 3.28 10.07 -15.02
CA HIS A 292 3.47 9.51 -13.67
C HIS A 292 4.35 8.25 -13.69
N LEU A 293 4.21 7.39 -14.70
CA LEU A 293 5.09 6.23 -14.86
C LEU A 293 6.53 6.63 -15.19
N ASP A 294 6.77 7.68 -15.99
CA ASP A 294 8.12 8.16 -16.29
C ASP A 294 8.86 8.55 -15.00
N GLU A 295 8.19 9.24 -14.09
CA GLU A 295 8.74 9.66 -12.82
C GLU A 295 8.87 8.49 -11.82
N ALA A 296 7.82 7.69 -11.67
CA ALA A 296 7.80 6.53 -10.77
C ALA A 296 8.86 5.48 -11.15
N GLU A 297 9.03 5.19 -12.44
CA GLU A 297 10.07 4.25 -12.91
C GLU A 297 11.48 4.79 -12.66
N ASN A 298 11.70 6.09 -12.90
CA ASN A 298 12.99 6.74 -12.66
C ASN A 298 13.38 6.66 -11.17
N ILE A 299 12.46 7.02 -10.29
CA ILE A 299 12.74 7.09 -8.87
C ILE A 299 12.82 5.70 -8.23
N SER A 300 11.96 4.76 -8.64
CA SER A 300 12.01 3.37 -8.17
C SER A 300 13.32 2.71 -8.59
N PHE A 301 13.78 2.94 -9.82
CA PHE A 301 15.09 2.46 -10.27
C PHE A 301 16.24 3.06 -9.46
N ALA A 302 16.22 4.36 -9.18
CA ALA A 302 17.24 5.00 -8.36
C ALA A 302 17.31 4.40 -6.95
N GLY A 303 16.16 4.16 -6.31
CA GLY A 303 16.10 3.49 -5.00
C GLY A 303 16.63 2.05 -5.05
N ALA A 304 16.22 1.28 -6.06
CA ALA A 304 16.67 -0.12 -6.25
C ALA A 304 18.18 -0.22 -6.53
N ALA A 305 18.77 0.78 -7.17
CA ALA A 305 20.20 0.86 -7.46
C ALA A 305 21.04 1.46 -6.30
N ALA A 306 20.42 1.77 -5.16
CA ALA A 306 21.15 2.26 -3.99
C ALA A 306 22.25 1.27 -3.56
N THR A 307 23.43 1.80 -3.23
CA THR A 307 24.60 0.99 -2.84
C THR A 307 24.28 0.07 -1.67
N GLU A 308 23.62 0.60 -0.63
CA GLU A 308 23.27 -0.14 0.58
C GLU A 308 22.38 -1.36 0.29
N LEU A 309 21.49 -1.25 -0.70
CA LEU A 309 20.64 -2.36 -1.15
C LEU A 309 21.43 -3.31 -2.06
N THR A 310 22.09 -2.77 -3.08
CA THR A 310 22.78 -3.57 -4.11
C THR A 310 23.89 -4.42 -3.50
N GLU A 311 24.75 -3.84 -2.66
CA GLU A 311 25.86 -4.56 -2.03
C GLU A 311 25.37 -5.61 -1.03
N SER A 312 24.33 -5.30 -0.24
CA SER A 312 23.77 -6.28 0.69
C SER A 312 23.17 -7.49 -0.04
N PHE A 313 22.49 -7.28 -1.17
CA PHE A 313 22.02 -8.36 -2.03
C PHE A 313 23.16 -9.19 -2.61
N ILE A 314 24.21 -8.56 -3.15
CA ILE A 314 25.37 -9.28 -3.70
C ILE A 314 26.01 -10.14 -2.61
N ILE A 315 26.16 -9.62 -1.39
CA ILE A 315 26.75 -10.37 -0.27
C ILE A 315 25.85 -11.54 0.15
N LEU A 316 24.54 -11.32 0.29
CA LEU A 316 23.58 -12.36 0.67
C LEU A 316 23.50 -13.47 -0.40
N ALA A 317 23.44 -13.09 -1.66
CA ALA A 317 23.41 -14.00 -2.79
C ALA A 317 24.70 -14.79 -2.98
N GLY A 318 25.84 -14.12 -2.77
CA GLY A 318 27.16 -14.73 -2.90
C GLY A 318 27.57 -15.55 -1.69
N GLY A 319 27.06 -15.23 -0.50
CA GLY A 319 27.46 -15.86 0.76
C GLY A 319 28.78 -15.35 1.35
N GLY A 320 29.25 -14.15 0.98
CA GLY A 320 30.45 -13.55 1.54
C GLY A 320 31.20 -12.55 0.65
N LEU A 321 32.37 -12.12 1.11
CA LEU A 321 33.20 -11.08 0.47
C LEU A 321 34.39 -11.62 -0.35
N LYS A 322 34.58 -12.94 -0.43
CA LYS A 322 35.63 -13.46 -1.30
C LYS A 322 35.24 -13.17 -2.75
N ARG A 323 36.25 -13.05 -3.61
CA ARG A 323 36.06 -12.77 -5.04
C ARG A 323 35.04 -13.71 -5.70
N GLU A 324 35.14 -15.01 -5.46
CA GLU A 324 34.22 -16.02 -5.98
C GLU A 324 32.77 -15.84 -5.50
N ASN A 325 32.58 -15.48 -4.22
CA ASN A 325 31.27 -15.19 -3.66
C ASN A 325 30.68 -13.92 -4.29
N ILE A 326 31.48 -12.86 -4.46
CA ILE A 326 31.02 -11.61 -5.09
C ILE A 326 30.65 -11.85 -6.56
N GLU A 327 31.47 -12.60 -7.30
CA GLU A 327 31.18 -12.94 -8.70
C GLU A 327 29.86 -13.73 -8.83
N GLU A 328 29.58 -14.67 -7.93
CA GLU A 328 28.29 -15.38 -7.91
C GLU A 328 27.13 -14.48 -7.49
N GLY A 329 27.34 -13.66 -6.45
CA GLY A 329 26.36 -12.70 -5.95
C GLY A 329 25.94 -11.69 -7.03
N ILE A 330 26.88 -11.22 -7.85
CA ILE A 330 26.59 -10.35 -9.01
C ILE A 330 25.70 -11.07 -10.00
N LYS A 331 25.98 -12.34 -10.36
CA LYS A 331 25.16 -13.09 -11.32
C LYS A 331 23.73 -13.29 -10.82
N VAL A 332 23.58 -13.66 -9.55
CA VAL A 332 22.28 -13.89 -8.91
C VAL A 332 21.50 -12.58 -8.79
N THR A 333 22.13 -11.50 -8.35
CA THR A 333 21.51 -10.16 -8.26
C THR A 333 21.15 -9.59 -9.63
N THR A 334 21.97 -9.81 -10.66
CA THR A 334 21.69 -9.39 -12.04
C THR A 334 20.44 -10.07 -12.59
N ARG A 335 20.31 -11.39 -12.38
CA ARG A 335 19.10 -12.13 -12.78
C ARG A 335 17.86 -11.58 -12.08
N PHE A 336 17.97 -11.29 -10.79
CA PHE A 336 16.89 -10.70 -10.03
C PHE A 336 16.46 -9.33 -10.56
N ASN A 337 17.41 -8.40 -10.77
CA ASN A 337 17.10 -7.06 -11.27
C ASN A 337 16.39 -7.10 -12.64
N LEU A 338 16.88 -7.97 -13.54
CA LEU A 338 16.24 -8.18 -14.84
C LEU A 338 14.84 -8.78 -14.68
N LYS A 339 14.65 -9.74 -13.77
CA LYS A 339 13.33 -10.32 -13.51
C LYS A 339 12.34 -9.30 -12.95
N GLN A 340 12.79 -8.43 -12.04
CA GLN A 340 11.97 -7.35 -11.48
C GLN A 340 11.49 -6.40 -12.58
N MET A 341 12.38 -5.97 -13.48
CA MET A 341 12.01 -5.12 -14.63
C MET A 341 11.04 -5.84 -15.58
N GLU A 342 11.28 -7.10 -15.90
CA GLU A 342 10.38 -7.91 -16.74
C GLU A 342 8.98 -7.99 -16.14
N GLU A 343 8.86 -8.35 -14.85
CA GLU A 343 7.58 -8.44 -14.14
C GLU A 343 6.87 -7.08 -14.07
N HIS A 344 7.58 -5.96 -13.96
CA HIS A 344 7.00 -4.61 -14.06
C HIS A 344 6.28 -4.39 -15.39
N PHE A 345 6.94 -4.65 -16.52
CA PHE A 345 6.32 -4.45 -17.83
C PHE A 345 5.23 -5.48 -18.14
N GLU A 346 5.34 -6.71 -17.65
CA GLU A 346 4.23 -7.68 -17.71
C GLU A 346 3.00 -7.20 -16.94
N ARG A 347 3.19 -6.56 -15.77
CA ARG A 347 2.09 -6.00 -14.99
C ARG A 347 1.41 -4.85 -15.73
N LEU A 348 2.17 -3.94 -16.33
CA LEU A 348 1.62 -2.86 -17.16
C LEU A 348 0.85 -3.38 -18.38
N GLU A 349 1.36 -4.42 -19.04
CA GLU A 349 0.67 -5.10 -20.14
C GLU A 349 -0.67 -5.70 -19.69
N LYS A 350 -0.69 -6.41 -18.56
CA LYS A 350 -1.92 -6.96 -17.96
C LYS A 350 -2.94 -5.88 -17.56
N CYS A 351 -2.47 -4.68 -17.23
CA CYS A 351 -3.34 -3.55 -16.92
C CYS A 351 -3.78 -2.76 -18.16
N GLY A 352 -3.39 -3.16 -19.37
CA GLY A 352 -3.85 -2.55 -20.63
C GLY A 352 -2.95 -1.47 -21.21
N MET A 353 -1.65 -1.46 -20.85
CA MET A 353 -0.66 -0.51 -21.37
C MET A 353 0.60 -1.21 -21.96
N PRO A 354 0.44 -2.12 -22.95
CA PRO A 354 1.58 -2.81 -23.57
C PRO A 354 2.57 -1.84 -24.26
N GLU A 355 2.07 -0.73 -24.81
CA GLU A 355 2.86 0.28 -25.52
C GLU A 355 3.79 1.08 -24.59
N ARG A 356 3.72 0.89 -23.26
CA ARG A 356 4.69 1.50 -22.35
C ARG A 356 6.13 1.12 -22.73
N LYS A 357 6.33 -0.12 -23.20
CA LYS A 357 7.64 -0.65 -23.61
C LYS A 357 8.30 0.21 -24.70
N ASP A 358 7.51 0.83 -25.57
CA ASP A 358 8.01 1.61 -26.71
C ASP A 358 8.64 2.95 -26.30
N ARG A 359 8.27 3.48 -25.12
CA ARG A 359 8.69 4.82 -24.67
C ARG A 359 9.44 4.83 -23.33
N SER A 360 9.36 3.78 -22.53
CA SER A 360 10.02 3.72 -21.23
C SER A 360 11.53 3.68 -21.37
N LYS A 361 12.22 4.62 -20.70
CA LYS A 361 13.68 4.60 -20.56
C LYS A 361 14.14 3.40 -19.73
N LEU A 362 13.34 2.97 -18.75
CA LEU A 362 13.62 1.78 -17.96
C LEU A 362 13.59 0.52 -18.84
N TYR A 363 12.68 0.43 -19.81
CA TYR A 363 12.64 -0.69 -20.76
C TYR A 363 13.90 -0.74 -21.64
N GLN A 364 14.37 0.42 -22.12
CA GLN A 364 15.62 0.50 -22.88
C GLN A 364 16.82 0.01 -22.05
N MET A 365 16.88 0.41 -20.76
CA MET A 365 17.90 -0.07 -19.83
C MET A 365 17.79 -1.58 -19.57
N PHE A 366 16.57 -2.11 -19.46
CA PHE A 366 16.32 -3.54 -19.34
C PHE A 366 16.87 -4.33 -20.53
N GLU A 367 16.59 -3.90 -21.77
CA GLU A 367 17.10 -4.55 -22.98
C GLU A 367 18.63 -4.53 -23.05
N MET A 368 19.25 -3.38 -22.72
CA MET A 368 20.71 -3.26 -22.65
C MET A 368 21.31 -4.17 -21.57
N GLY A 369 20.70 -4.20 -20.38
CA GLY A 369 21.13 -5.04 -19.26
C GLY A 369 20.98 -6.53 -19.59
N LYS A 370 19.90 -6.92 -20.25
CA LYS A 370 19.65 -8.28 -20.70
C LYS A 370 20.70 -8.74 -21.72
N ALA A 371 20.98 -7.94 -22.74
CA ALA A 371 22.02 -8.24 -23.73
C ALA A 371 23.41 -8.37 -23.08
N ALA A 372 23.74 -7.49 -22.13
CA ALA A 372 24.99 -7.56 -21.39
C ALA A 372 25.08 -8.83 -20.51
N ALA A 373 23.99 -9.20 -19.83
CA ALA A 373 23.92 -10.42 -19.03
C ALA A 373 24.09 -11.68 -19.89
N GLU A 374 23.43 -11.75 -21.05
CA GLU A 374 23.56 -12.85 -22.00
C GLU A 374 25.00 -12.99 -22.53
N ALA A 375 25.65 -11.87 -22.88
CA ALA A 375 27.05 -11.84 -23.28
C ALA A 375 28.01 -12.32 -22.18
N ALA A 376 27.65 -12.09 -20.91
CA ALA A 376 28.36 -12.59 -19.73
C ALA A 376 28.00 -14.04 -19.34
N GLY A 377 27.14 -14.72 -20.12
CA GLY A 377 26.71 -16.09 -19.84
C GLY A 377 25.66 -16.22 -18.73
N ILE A 378 25.05 -15.11 -18.31
CA ILE A 378 23.98 -15.08 -17.31
C ILE A 378 22.64 -15.17 -18.06
N ARG A 379 21.95 -16.31 -17.93
CA ARG A 379 20.63 -16.52 -18.57
C ARG A 379 19.49 -16.23 -17.58
N LEU A 380 18.46 -15.56 -18.08
CA LEU A 380 17.13 -15.53 -17.49
C LEU A 380 16.47 -16.86 -17.86
N ASN A 381 16.45 -17.82 -16.93
CA ASN A 381 15.63 -19.03 -17.06
C ASN A 381 14.36 -18.84 -16.24
#